data_AF-A0A5C0PYW5-F1
#
_entry.id   AF-A0A5C0PYW5-F1
#
_cell.length_a   1.000
_cell.length_b   1.000
_cell.length_c   1.000
_cell.angle_alpha   90.00
_cell.angle_beta   90.00
_cell.angle_gamma   90.00
#
_symmetry.space_group_name_H-M   'P 1'
#
loop_
_entity.id
_entity.type
_entity.pdbx_description
1 polymer ?
#
loop_
_entity_poly.entity_id
_entity_poly.type
_entity_poly.pdbx_seq_one_letter_code
_entity_poly.pdbx_strand_id
1 'polypeptide(L)'
;LADGLVSGAAHSTADTVRPALQIIKTKEGVKKTSGVFIMARGDEQYVFADCAINIAPDSQDLAEIAIESANTAQMFDIDPRVAMLSFSTKGSAKSDETDKVAEAVKIAKEKAPELTLDGEFQFDAAFVPSVAEKKAPD
;
A
#
# COMPACT_ATOMS: atom_id res chain seq x y z
N LEU A 1 11.63 -11.34 28.68
CA LEU A 1 11.20 -11.52 27.27
C LEU A 1 11.10 -10.14 26.64
N ALA A 2 11.25 -10.04 25.32
CA ALA A 2 11.16 -8.78 24.58
C ALA A 2 10.07 -8.89 23.51
N ASP A 3 9.38 -7.79 23.23
CA ASP A 3 8.18 -7.77 22.38
C ASP A 3 8.41 -7.12 21.00
N GLY A 4 9.61 -6.54 20.79
CA GLY A 4 9.99 -5.89 19.53
C GLY A 4 11.46 -5.52 19.47
N LEU A 5 11.95 -5.15 18.29
CA LEU A 5 13.34 -4.76 18.04
C LEU A 5 13.38 -3.49 17.18
N VAL A 6 14.25 -2.55 17.55
CA VAL A 6 14.56 -1.34 16.77
C VAL A 6 16.07 -1.31 16.52
N SER A 7 16.47 -1.22 15.24
CA SER A 7 17.85 -1.16 14.78
C SER A 7 17.95 -0.22 13.56
N GLY A 8 19.12 -0.12 12.95
CA GLY A 8 19.34 0.63 11.70
C GLY A 8 20.07 1.97 11.86
N ALA A 9 20.31 2.45 13.08
CA ALA A 9 21.07 3.69 13.30
C ALA A 9 22.53 3.60 12.83
N ALA A 10 23.13 2.40 12.87
CA ALA A 10 24.51 2.12 12.47
C ALA A 10 24.64 0.91 11.52
N HIS A 11 23.52 0.42 10.98
CA HIS A 11 23.45 -0.77 10.14
C HIS A 11 22.58 -0.49 8.92
N SER A 12 22.85 -1.20 7.82
CA SER A 12 22.00 -1.09 6.63
C SER A 12 20.58 -1.61 6.91
N THR A 13 19.60 -1.12 6.15
CA THR A 13 18.23 -1.67 6.16
C THR A 13 18.24 -3.17 5.90
N ALA A 14 19.07 -3.64 4.98
CA ALA A 14 19.21 -5.05 4.65
C ALA A 14 19.69 -5.89 5.85
N ASP A 15 20.62 -5.37 6.65
CA ASP A 15 21.13 -6.08 7.83
C ASP A 15 20.10 -6.14 8.97
N THR A 16 19.13 -5.22 9.00
CA THR A 16 18.01 -5.27 9.95
C THR A 16 16.90 -6.21 9.48
N VAL A 17 16.51 -6.12 8.19
CA VAL A 17 15.39 -6.88 7.64
C VAL A 17 15.73 -8.36 7.45
N ARG A 18 16.97 -8.70 7.05
CA ARG A 18 17.39 -10.09 6.79
C ARG A 18 17.15 -11.03 7.98
N PRO A 19 17.67 -10.76 9.20
CA PRO A 19 17.41 -11.63 10.35
C PRO A 19 15.93 -11.63 10.78
N ALA A 20 15.22 -10.51 10.63
CA ALA A 20 13.79 -10.45 10.91
C ALA A 20 13.01 -11.45 10.03
N LEU A 21 13.30 -11.51 8.73
CA LEU A 21 12.67 -12.45 7.80
C LEU A 21 13.10 -13.92 8.03
N GLN A 22 14.33 -14.16 8.48
CA GLN A 22 14.81 -15.53 8.74
C GLN A 22 14.27 -16.12 10.05
N ILE A 23 14.10 -15.30 11.09
CA ILE A 23 13.77 -15.75 12.44
C ILE A 23 12.30 -15.51 12.76
N ILE A 24 11.80 -14.28 12.59
CA ILE A 24 10.44 -13.86 12.99
C ILE A 24 9.44 -14.20 11.89
N LYS A 25 9.82 -13.99 10.63
CA LYS A 25 8.98 -14.19 9.42
C LYS A 25 7.78 -13.24 9.37
N THR A 26 6.93 -13.42 8.37
CA THR A 26 5.67 -12.69 8.19
C THR A 26 4.53 -13.38 8.94
N LYS A 27 3.46 -12.63 9.24
CA LYS A 27 2.21 -13.20 9.77
C LYS A 27 1.51 -14.07 8.71
N GLU A 28 0.55 -14.88 9.17
CA GLU A 28 -0.28 -15.68 8.26
C GLU A 28 -0.98 -14.82 7.22
N GLY A 29 -1.04 -15.31 5.98
CA GLY A 29 -1.63 -14.59 4.85
C GLY A 29 -0.73 -13.53 4.20
N VAL A 30 0.41 -13.18 4.82
CA VAL A 30 1.38 -12.20 4.31
C VAL A 30 2.66 -12.89 3.85
N LYS A 31 3.14 -12.55 2.66
CA LYS A 31 4.33 -13.15 2.05
C LYS A 31 5.56 -12.25 2.11
N LYS A 32 5.37 -10.93 2.07
CA LYS A 32 6.46 -9.94 2.04
C LYS A 32 6.22 -8.82 3.05
N THR A 33 7.31 -8.18 3.46
CA THR A 33 7.25 -6.95 4.25
C THR A 33 7.23 -5.74 3.32
N SER A 34 6.56 -4.68 3.73
CA SER A 34 6.52 -3.40 3.03
C SER A 34 6.88 -2.24 3.97
N GLY A 35 7.46 -1.17 3.43
CA GLY A 35 7.84 0.01 4.22
C GLY A 35 6.87 1.17 4.04
N VAL A 36 6.02 1.42 5.04
CA VAL A 36 5.08 2.55 4.98
C VAL A 36 5.69 3.84 5.53
N PHE A 37 5.24 4.98 5.00
CA PHE A 37 5.51 6.29 5.56
C PHE A 37 4.22 6.98 5.98
N ILE A 38 4.21 7.56 7.18
CA ILE A 38 3.14 8.44 7.64
C ILE A 38 3.46 9.86 7.17
N MET A 39 2.56 10.45 6.40
CA MET A 39 2.67 11.80 5.88
C MET A 39 1.71 12.70 6.64
N ALA A 40 2.19 13.75 7.29
CA ALA A 40 1.34 14.65 8.08
C ALA A 40 1.61 16.13 7.74
N ARG A 41 0.55 16.92 7.58
CA ARG A 41 0.63 18.38 7.39
C ARG A 41 -0.62 19.04 7.98
N GLY A 42 -0.45 19.69 9.14
CA GLY A 42 -1.61 20.21 9.87
C GLY A 42 -2.55 19.07 10.24
N ASP A 43 -3.82 19.17 9.86
CA ASP A 43 -4.83 18.13 10.09
C ASP A 43 -4.84 17.03 9.02
N GLU A 44 -4.04 17.17 7.95
CA GLU A 44 -3.95 16.16 6.89
C GLU A 44 -3.02 15.02 7.32
N GLN A 45 -3.49 13.77 7.21
CA GLN A 45 -2.72 12.57 7.49
C GLN A 45 -2.92 11.54 6.37
N TYR A 46 -1.81 10.96 5.88
CA TYR A 46 -1.82 9.94 4.83
C TYR A 46 -0.82 8.84 5.13
N VAL A 47 -1.02 7.68 4.50
CA VAL A 47 -0.07 6.58 4.48
C VAL A 47 0.41 6.37 3.05
N PHE A 48 1.73 6.41 2.84
CA PHE A 48 2.34 6.04 1.58
C PHE A 48 2.81 4.59 1.65
N ALA A 49 2.36 3.78 0.69
CA ALA A 49 2.51 2.35 0.71
C ALA A 49 3.80 1.91 0.00
N ASP A 50 4.61 1.12 0.71
CA ASP A 50 5.92 0.61 0.30
C ASP A 50 6.83 1.56 -0.49
N CYS A 51 7.45 2.49 0.22
CA CYS A 51 8.44 3.41 -0.36
C CYS A 51 9.88 3.02 -0.01
N ALA A 52 10.12 1.77 0.42
CA ALA A 52 11.43 1.39 0.98
C ALA A 52 11.90 -0.04 0.69
N ILE A 53 11.01 -1.02 0.49
CA ILE A 53 11.39 -2.45 0.51
C ILE A 53 11.29 -3.11 -0.86
N ASN A 54 10.11 -3.16 -1.48
CA ASN A 54 9.91 -3.90 -2.72
C ASN A 54 10.17 -3.02 -3.95
N ILE A 55 11.16 -3.41 -4.76
CA ILE A 55 11.64 -2.61 -5.91
C ILE A 55 10.61 -2.57 -7.04
N ALA A 56 10.01 -3.71 -7.37
CA ALA A 56 9.09 -3.87 -8.49
C ALA A 56 7.95 -4.82 -8.08
N PRO A 57 7.00 -4.36 -7.26
CA PRO A 57 5.91 -5.20 -6.78
C PRO A 57 5.01 -5.64 -7.95
N ASP A 58 4.64 -6.91 -7.93
CA ASP A 58 3.62 -7.49 -8.83
C ASP A 58 2.19 -7.24 -8.29
N SER A 59 1.17 -7.77 -8.97
CA SER A 59 -0.23 -7.57 -8.56
C SER A 59 -0.56 -8.18 -7.20
N GLN A 60 0.04 -9.32 -6.83
CA GLN A 60 -0.17 -9.95 -5.53
C GLN A 60 0.50 -9.14 -4.43
N ASP A 61 1.73 -8.67 -4.69
CA ASP A 61 2.47 -7.80 -3.78
C ASP A 61 1.70 -6.49 -3.54
N LEU A 62 1.24 -5.83 -4.61
CA LEU A 62 0.49 -4.58 -4.51
C LEU A 62 -0.81 -4.73 -3.71
N ALA A 63 -1.55 -5.84 -3.91
CA ALA A 63 -2.74 -6.14 -3.14
C ALA A 63 -2.43 -6.35 -1.64
N GLU A 64 -1.36 -7.09 -1.34
CA GLU A 64 -0.90 -7.32 0.02
C GLU A 64 -0.42 -6.02 0.70
N ILE A 65 0.36 -5.21 -0.02
CA ILE A 65 0.83 -3.90 0.42
C ILE A 65 -0.35 -2.99 0.76
N ALA A 66 -1.40 -2.98 -0.06
CA ALA A 66 -2.59 -2.17 0.17
C ALA A 66 -3.31 -2.54 1.48
N ILE A 67 -3.55 -3.85 1.68
CA ILE A 67 -4.21 -4.38 2.88
C ILE A 67 -3.38 -4.11 4.14
N GLU A 68 -2.07 -4.37 4.10
CA GLU A 68 -1.19 -4.17 5.25
C GLU A 68 -0.96 -2.69 5.57
N SER A 69 -0.94 -1.82 4.55
CA SER A 69 -0.88 -0.37 4.75
C SER A 69 -2.16 0.15 5.40
N ALA A 70 -3.34 -0.36 4.99
CA ALA A 70 -4.61 -0.03 5.61
C ALA A 70 -4.68 -0.47 7.08
N ASN A 71 -4.17 -1.66 7.40
CA ASN A 71 -4.07 -2.12 8.79
C ASN A 71 -3.12 -1.25 9.61
N THR A 72 -2.00 -0.81 9.02
CA THR A 72 -1.06 0.09 9.68
C THR A 72 -1.69 1.48 9.91
N ALA A 73 -2.49 1.98 8.97
CA ALA A 73 -3.20 3.26 9.11
C ALA A 73 -4.12 3.29 10.34
N GLN A 74 -4.81 2.18 10.63
CA GLN A 74 -5.68 2.06 11.80
C GLN A 74 -4.92 2.22 13.13
N MET A 75 -3.64 1.84 13.18
CA MET A 75 -2.80 2.05 14.39
C MET A 75 -2.55 3.53 14.70
N PHE A 76 -2.79 4.42 13.74
CA PHE A 76 -2.66 5.87 13.86
C PHE A 76 -4.02 6.57 13.87
N ASP A 77 -5.11 5.84 14.15
CA ASP A 77 -6.49 6.35 14.15
C ASP A 77 -6.95 6.95 12.81
N ILE A 78 -6.33 6.52 11.70
CA ILE A 78 -6.72 6.91 10.33
C ILE A 78 -7.74 5.90 9.81
N ASP A 79 -8.91 6.39 9.39
CA ASP A 79 -9.92 5.59 8.68
C ASP A 79 -9.42 5.24 7.26
N PRO A 80 -9.12 3.96 6.97
CA PRO A 80 -8.41 3.58 5.75
C PRO A 80 -9.31 3.67 4.51
N ARG A 81 -8.94 4.58 3.60
CA ARG A 81 -9.48 4.68 2.24
C ARG A 81 -8.32 4.57 1.25
N VAL A 82 -8.23 3.43 0.57
CA VAL A 82 -7.05 3.07 -0.23
C VAL A 82 -7.27 3.39 -1.71
N ALA A 83 -6.31 4.11 -2.30
CA ALA A 83 -6.26 4.37 -3.73
C ALA A 83 -5.06 3.64 -4.35
N MET A 84 -5.32 2.72 -5.27
CA MET A 84 -4.27 2.02 -6.01
C MET A 84 -3.79 2.89 -7.17
N LEU A 85 -2.63 3.51 -7.01
CA LEU A 85 -2.13 4.52 -7.96
C LEU A 85 -1.55 3.90 -9.23
N SER A 86 -1.75 4.60 -10.34
CA SER A 86 -1.18 4.35 -11.66
C SER A 86 -1.06 5.68 -12.43
N PHE A 87 -0.48 5.64 -13.62
CA PHE A 87 -0.54 6.78 -14.54
C PHE A 87 -1.87 6.84 -15.33
N SER A 88 -2.72 5.82 -15.19
CA SER A 88 -4.08 5.74 -15.76
C SER A 88 -5.14 5.87 -14.65
N THR A 89 -6.32 6.36 -15.03
CA THR A 89 -7.55 6.22 -14.23
C THR A 89 -8.54 5.31 -14.96
N LYS A 90 -8.96 4.21 -14.35
CA LYS A 90 -10.03 3.29 -14.79
C LYS A 90 -10.05 3.00 -16.30
N GLY A 91 -8.90 2.63 -16.87
CA GLY A 91 -8.74 2.23 -18.26
C GLY A 91 -8.48 3.37 -19.25
N SER A 92 -8.19 4.59 -18.78
CA SER A 92 -7.81 5.72 -19.65
C SER A 92 -6.56 5.44 -20.51
N ALA A 93 -5.65 4.59 -20.02
CA ALA A 93 -4.59 3.96 -20.78
C ALA A 93 -4.55 2.47 -20.46
N LYS A 94 -4.04 1.66 -21.39
CA LYS A 94 -3.88 0.21 -21.23
C LYS A 94 -2.45 -0.20 -21.53
N SER A 95 -1.80 -0.80 -20.55
CA SER A 95 -0.49 -1.45 -20.64
C SER A 95 -0.35 -2.49 -19.54
N ASP A 96 0.73 -3.27 -19.58
CA ASP A 96 1.03 -4.24 -18.53
C ASP A 96 1.13 -3.57 -17.15
N GLU A 97 1.61 -2.33 -17.07
CA GLU A 97 1.67 -1.57 -15.81
C GLU A 97 0.29 -1.18 -15.27
N THR A 98 -0.65 -0.79 -16.13
CA THR A 98 -2.02 -0.46 -15.69
C THR A 98 -2.78 -1.72 -15.30
N ASP A 99 -2.61 -2.79 -16.08
CA ASP A 99 -3.27 -4.08 -15.85
C ASP A 99 -2.76 -4.72 -14.56
N LYS A 100 -1.46 -4.58 -14.26
CA LYS A 100 -0.88 -5.00 -12.98
C LYS A 100 -1.60 -4.39 -11.79
N VAL A 101 -1.87 -3.08 -11.82
CA VAL A 101 -2.55 -2.36 -10.73
C VAL A 101 -4.04 -2.71 -10.70
N ALA A 102 -4.70 -2.78 -11.85
CA ALA A 102 -6.11 -3.16 -11.94
C ALA A 102 -6.35 -4.58 -11.40
N GLU A 103 -5.43 -5.52 -11.66
CA GLU A 103 -5.50 -6.86 -11.10
C GLU A 103 -5.24 -6.87 -9.59
N ALA A 104 -4.30 -6.04 -9.10
CA ALA A 104 -4.08 -5.86 -7.67
C ALA A 104 -5.35 -5.38 -6.94
N VAL A 105 -6.12 -4.47 -7.55
CA VAL A 105 -7.41 -3.99 -7.00
C VAL A 105 -8.38 -5.16 -6.84
N LYS A 106 -8.52 -6.03 -7.84
CA LYS A 106 -9.42 -7.19 -7.76
C LYS A 106 -9.00 -8.15 -6.65
N ILE A 107 -7.71 -8.49 -6.59
CA ILE A 107 -7.16 -9.38 -5.57
C ILE A 107 -7.39 -8.79 -4.17
N ALA A 108 -7.17 -7.50 -3.99
CA ALA A 108 -7.36 -6.82 -2.71
C ALA A 108 -8.84 -6.81 -2.29
N LYS A 109 -9.75 -6.48 -3.21
CA LYS A 109 -11.21 -6.50 -2.95
C LYS A 109 -11.73 -7.90 -2.65
N GLU A 110 -11.17 -8.94 -3.27
CA GLU A 110 -11.55 -10.33 -2.99
C GLU A 110 -11.07 -10.77 -1.60
N LYS A 111 -9.84 -10.40 -1.21
CA LYS A 111 -9.25 -10.80 0.07
C LYS A 111 -9.75 -9.99 1.28
N ALA A 112 -10.12 -8.72 1.07
CA ALA A 112 -10.58 -7.79 2.10
C ALA A 112 -11.81 -7.01 1.59
N PRO A 113 -12.97 -7.67 1.44
CA PRO A 113 -14.17 -7.07 0.86
C PRO A 113 -14.74 -5.89 1.67
N GLU A 114 -14.43 -5.82 2.97
CA GLU A 114 -14.79 -4.72 3.86
C GLU A 114 -13.89 -3.48 3.74
N LEU A 115 -12.71 -3.61 3.12
CA LEU A 115 -11.78 -2.49 2.96
C LEU A 115 -12.26 -1.55 1.86
N THR A 116 -12.42 -0.27 2.20
CA THR A 116 -12.71 0.78 1.20
C THR A 116 -11.45 1.01 0.35
N LEU A 117 -11.40 0.34 -0.80
CA LEU A 117 -10.27 0.36 -1.72
C LEU A 117 -10.75 0.45 -3.16
N ASP A 118 -10.13 1.31 -3.95
CA ASP A 118 -10.37 1.31 -5.39
C ASP A 118 -9.16 1.73 -6.23
N GLY A 119 -9.28 1.50 -7.53
CA GLY A 119 -8.30 1.88 -8.54
C GLY A 119 -8.57 1.21 -9.90
N GLU A 120 -7.66 1.32 -10.84
CA GLU A 120 -6.42 2.11 -10.79
C GLU A 120 -6.69 3.61 -10.98
N PHE A 121 -5.97 4.47 -10.25
CA PHE A 121 -6.18 5.93 -10.25
C PHE A 121 -4.90 6.71 -10.50
N GLN A 122 -5.02 7.83 -11.23
CA GLN A 122 -4.03 8.89 -11.14
C GLN A 122 -4.17 9.62 -9.80
N PHE A 123 -3.08 10.25 -9.34
CA PHE A 123 -3.08 10.95 -8.06
C PHE A 123 -4.13 12.06 -7.98
N ASP A 124 -4.43 12.73 -9.10
CA ASP A 124 -5.46 13.76 -9.15
C ASP A 124 -6.85 13.20 -8.85
N ALA A 125 -7.22 12.04 -9.42
CA ALA A 125 -8.47 11.34 -9.12
C ALA A 125 -8.50 10.81 -7.69
N ALA A 126 -7.37 10.35 -7.14
CA ALA A 126 -7.29 9.85 -5.77
C ALA A 126 -7.37 10.96 -4.70
N PHE A 127 -6.97 12.19 -5.05
CA PHE A 127 -6.79 13.28 -4.08
C PHE A 127 -7.83 14.40 -4.19
N VAL A 128 -8.30 14.71 -5.40
CA VAL A 128 -9.18 15.86 -5.66
C VAL A 128 -10.58 15.37 -6.03
N PRO A 129 -11.62 15.60 -5.19
CA PRO A 129 -12.97 15.07 -5.42
C PRO A 129 -13.58 15.47 -6.78
N SER A 130 -13.37 16.71 -7.23
CA SER A 130 -13.87 17.17 -8.53
C SER A 130 -13.24 16.46 -9.72
N VAL A 131 -12.04 15.88 -9.55
CA VAL A 131 -11.41 15.04 -10.56
C VAL A 131 -11.91 13.61 -10.46
N ALA A 132 -12.14 13.10 -9.24
CA ALA A 132 -12.75 11.79 -9.00
C ALA A 132 -14.12 11.69 -9.69
N GLU A 133 -15.03 12.63 -9.43
CA GLU A 133 -16.37 12.69 -10.06
C GLU A 133 -16.31 12.70 -11.60
N LYS A 134 -15.24 13.27 -12.17
CA LYS A 134 -15.08 13.37 -13.63
C LYS A 134 -14.44 12.12 -14.25
N LYS A 135 -13.47 11.50 -13.57
CA LYS A 135 -12.65 10.42 -14.13
C LYS A 135 -13.07 9.02 -13.65
N ALA A 136 -13.69 8.91 -12.48
CA ALA A 136 -14.13 7.66 -11.85
C ALA A 136 -15.29 7.92 -10.87
N PRO A 137 -16.51 8.21 -11.39
CA PRO A 137 -17.67 8.57 -10.56
C PRO A 137 -18.31 7.42 -9.78
N ASP A 138 -18.04 6.17 -10.18
CA ASP A 138 -18.61 4.94 -9.62
C ASP A 138 -17.54 4.13 -8.85
#